data_AF-A0A7J3TQ37-F1
#
_entry.id   AF-A0A7J3TQ37-F1
#
_cell.length_a   1.000
_cell.length_b   1.000
_cell.length_c   1.000
_cell.angle_alpha   90.00
_cell.angle_beta   90.00
_cell.angle_gamma   90.00
#
_symmetry.space_group_name_H-M   'P 1'
#
loop_
_entity.id
_entity.type
_entity.pdbx_description
1 polymer ?
#
loop_
_entity_poly.entity_id
_entity_poly.type
_entity_poly.pdbx_seq_one_letter_code
_entity_poly.pdbx_strand_id
1 'polypeptide(L)'
;TLGGWLACKAAGQFSTKYGKIEDMVLAIKAVLADGSIIASKPVPRSSTGPEVERLLLGSEGILGIITEATLRIWPYPEERVFLSFLFSSLADALNAVRRILRRGVYPAVIRIYDENETIRHFYNFEEVKGKIILIMVLEGDKKVVELEERVAREECGKDGKELGEKPVAHWMETRFDVRDASKFVPKGFIFDTVEMSVSWKNAMQLYENVISALRGIDGIIIASAHASHFYPQGVCFYFTFGGLPPRNKNAFDFYMEAWDTMMDACIKSNASISHHHGIGITRKKWLSKEMGKRMEMLRKIKAVIDENNIMNPGKMGDVNEGD
;
A
#
# COMPACT_ATOMS: atom_id res chain seq x y z
N THR A 1 15.19 -0.19 6.24
CA THR A 1 16.47 -0.29 5.49
C THR A 1 16.17 -0.77 4.08
N LEU A 2 17.13 -0.67 3.15
CA LEU A 2 16.96 -1.15 1.78
C LEU A 2 16.62 -2.66 1.72
N GLY A 3 17.37 -3.49 2.45
CA GLY A 3 17.09 -4.94 2.52
C GLY A 3 15.66 -5.25 3.00
N GLY A 4 15.15 -4.49 3.97
CA GLY A 4 13.76 -4.62 4.43
C GLY A 4 12.73 -4.21 3.38
N TRP A 5 13.00 -3.15 2.59
CA TRP A 5 12.12 -2.76 1.49
C TRP A 5 12.01 -3.85 0.45
N LEU A 6 13.13 -4.45 0.06
CA LEU A 6 13.19 -5.56 -0.88
C LEU A 6 12.46 -6.79 -0.33
N ALA A 7 12.79 -7.19 0.90
CA ALA A 7 12.21 -8.35 1.55
C ALA A 7 10.70 -8.24 1.80
N CYS A 8 10.15 -7.03 1.96
CA CYS A 8 8.72 -6.81 2.21
C CYS A 8 7.94 -6.24 1.01
N LYS A 9 8.57 -6.06 -0.16
CA LYS A 9 7.98 -5.36 -1.32
C LYS A 9 7.38 -3.99 -0.96
N ALA A 10 8.18 -3.14 -0.32
CA ALA A 10 7.73 -1.84 0.12
C ALA A 10 7.32 -0.91 -1.06
N ALA A 11 6.30 -0.08 -0.81
CA ALA A 11 5.85 0.97 -1.71
C ALA A 11 6.07 2.35 -1.07
N GLY A 12 6.65 3.29 -1.83
CA GLY A 12 6.84 4.67 -1.39
C GLY A 12 5.70 5.60 -1.81
N GLN A 13 5.53 6.74 -1.12
CA GLN A 13 4.48 7.72 -1.43
C GLN A 13 4.55 8.26 -2.87
N PHE A 14 5.76 8.32 -3.45
CA PHE A 14 6.01 8.82 -4.81
C PHE A 14 6.00 7.70 -5.89
N SER A 15 5.47 6.52 -5.55
CA SER A 15 5.59 5.29 -6.37
C SER A 15 4.67 5.23 -7.58
N THR A 16 3.75 6.18 -7.77
CA THR A 16 2.93 6.23 -8.98
C THR A 16 3.79 6.64 -10.18
N LYS A 17 4.78 7.54 -10.00
CA LYS A 17 5.72 7.96 -11.05
C LYS A 17 7.02 7.13 -11.07
N TYR A 18 7.63 6.88 -9.91
CA TYR A 18 8.95 6.23 -9.84
C TYR A 18 8.90 4.70 -9.68
N GLY A 19 7.70 4.12 -9.55
CA GLY A 19 7.53 2.69 -9.28
C GLY A 19 7.70 2.30 -7.82
N LYS A 20 7.49 1.01 -7.52
CA LYS A 20 7.75 0.40 -6.21
C LYS A 20 9.15 -0.24 -6.21
N ILE A 21 9.52 -0.86 -5.09
CA ILE A 21 10.88 -1.39 -4.93
C ILE A 21 11.27 -2.41 -6.02
N GLU A 22 10.32 -3.22 -6.50
CA GLU A 22 10.56 -4.17 -7.60
C GLU A 22 10.85 -3.49 -8.94
N ASP A 23 10.30 -2.29 -9.17
CA ASP A 23 10.53 -1.48 -10.37
C ASP A 23 11.86 -0.73 -10.30
N MET A 24 12.30 -0.42 -9.08
CA MET A 24 13.54 0.32 -8.79
C MET A 24 14.77 -0.59 -8.82
N VAL A 25 14.66 -1.84 -8.39
CA VAL A 25 15.82 -2.73 -8.25
C VAL A 25 16.25 -3.34 -9.59
N LEU A 26 17.53 -3.14 -9.92
CA LEU A 26 18.18 -3.67 -11.11
C LEU A 26 18.96 -4.96 -10.82
N ALA A 27 19.61 -5.04 -9.66
CA ALA A 27 20.39 -6.20 -9.26
C ALA A 27 20.37 -6.41 -7.75
N ILE A 28 20.51 -7.66 -7.32
CA ILE A 28 20.51 -8.10 -5.92
C ILE A 28 21.69 -9.06 -5.70
N LYS A 29 22.33 -8.95 -4.54
CA LYS A 29 23.25 -9.95 -3.99
C LYS A 29 22.73 -10.44 -2.66
N ALA A 30 22.79 -11.75 -2.44
CA ALA A 30 22.30 -12.37 -1.22
C ALA A 30 23.11 -13.59 -0.80
N VAL A 31 23.03 -13.91 0.48
CA VAL A 31 23.56 -15.14 1.10
C VAL A 31 22.39 -16.07 1.38
N LEU A 32 22.47 -17.32 0.93
CA LEU A 32 21.45 -18.36 1.16
C LEU A 32 21.74 -19.15 2.44
N ALA A 33 20.86 -20.10 2.81
CA ALA A 33 20.97 -20.87 4.06
C ALA A 33 22.23 -21.75 4.13
N ASP A 34 22.69 -22.25 2.99
CA ASP A 34 23.93 -23.03 2.86
C ASP A 34 25.20 -22.17 2.83
N GLY A 35 25.06 -20.84 2.94
CA GLY A 35 26.16 -19.88 2.86
C GLY A 35 26.58 -19.52 1.42
N SER A 36 25.96 -20.10 0.39
CA SER A 36 26.22 -19.74 -0.99
C SER A 36 25.80 -18.29 -1.28
N ILE A 37 26.49 -17.66 -2.23
CA ILE A 37 26.22 -16.28 -2.65
C ILE A 37 25.63 -16.29 -4.05
N ILE A 38 24.45 -15.69 -4.19
CA ILE A 38 23.86 -15.39 -5.50
C ILE A 38 23.96 -13.89 -5.79
N ALA A 39 24.20 -13.55 -7.05
CA ALA A 39 24.32 -12.17 -7.49
C ALA A 39 23.82 -12.00 -8.93
N SER A 40 22.98 -10.99 -9.15
CA SER A 40 22.56 -10.61 -10.51
C SER A 40 23.34 -9.42 -11.06
N LYS A 41 23.31 -9.27 -12.39
CA LYS A 41 24.04 -8.20 -13.09
C LYS A 41 23.17 -6.94 -13.16
N PRO A 42 23.73 -5.74 -12.96
CA PRO A 42 23.00 -4.48 -13.07
C PRO A 42 22.81 -4.09 -14.55
N VAL A 43 22.11 -4.92 -15.31
CA VAL A 43 21.81 -4.69 -16.72
C VAL A 43 20.36 -4.23 -16.90
N PRO A 44 20.04 -3.46 -17.96
CA PRO A 44 18.68 -2.93 -18.13
C PRO A 44 17.60 -4.01 -18.26
N ARG A 45 17.95 -5.15 -18.87
CA ARG A 45 17.03 -6.27 -19.11
C ARG A 45 17.84 -7.53 -19.45
N SER A 46 17.33 -8.69 -19.04
CA SER A 46 17.86 -10.01 -19.43
C SER A 46 16.75 -10.92 -19.99
N SER A 47 17.13 -11.99 -20.69
CA SER A 47 16.20 -12.99 -21.26
C SER A 47 16.79 -14.39 -21.15
N THR A 48 17.38 -14.69 -20.00
CA THR A 48 18.24 -15.86 -19.78
C THR A 48 17.60 -16.90 -18.85
N GLY A 49 16.28 -17.03 -18.92
CA GLY A 49 15.46 -17.84 -18.01
C GLY A 49 14.84 -17.01 -16.88
N PRO A 50 14.22 -17.66 -15.87
CA PRO A 50 13.67 -16.99 -14.70
C PRO A 50 14.74 -16.23 -13.91
N GLU A 51 14.45 -14.99 -13.50
CA GLU A 51 15.27 -14.21 -12.58
C GLU A 51 15.10 -14.75 -11.15
N VAL A 52 15.81 -15.84 -10.81
CA VAL A 52 15.63 -16.57 -9.55
C VAL A 52 15.90 -15.72 -8.31
N GLU A 53 16.81 -14.75 -8.40
CA GLU A 53 17.09 -13.78 -7.34
C GLU A 53 15.86 -12.91 -6.99
N ARG A 54 14.91 -12.74 -7.92
CA ARG A 54 13.66 -12.00 -7.68
C ARG A 54 12.75 -12.72 -6.68
N LEU A 55 12.96 -14.01 -6.42
CA LEU A 55 12.26 -14.74 -5.34
C LEU A 55 12.55 -14.12 -3.96
N LEU A 56 13.67 -13.42 -3.79
CA LEU A 56 13.98 -12.71 -2.54
C LEU A 56 13.07 -11.51 -2.31
N LEU A 57 12.47 -10.94 -3.36
CA LEU A 57 11.54 -9.82 -3.24
C LEU A 57 10.23 -10.30 -2.62
N GLY A 58 9.89 -9.76 -1.46
CA GLY A 58 8.71 -10.21 -0.71
C GLY A 58 8.92 -11.50 0.04
N SER A 59 10.15 -12.04 0.12
CA SER A 59 10.44 -13.26 0.88
C SER A 59 10.35 -13.06 2.40
N GLU A 60 10.35 -11.83 2.87
CA GLU A 60 10.40 -11.47 4.30
C GLU A 60 11.50 -12.23 5.08
N GLY A 61 12.62 -12.54 4.41
CA GLY A 61 13.78 -13.19 5.01
C GLY A 61 13.70 -14.72 5.07
N ILE A 62 12.67 -15.36 4.47
CA ILE A 62 12.58 -16.83 4.50
C ILE A 62 13.50 -17.52 3.49
N LEU A 63 14.05 -16.80 2.50
CA LEU A 63 14.86 -17.40 1.42
C LEU A 63 16.34 -17.01 1.45
N GLY A 64 16.75 -16.14 2.38
CA GLY A 64 18.13 -15.69 2.48
C GLY A 64 18.26 -14.25 2.94
N ILE A 65 19.50 -13.78 2.99
CA ILE A 65 19.86 -12.45 3.49
C ILE A 65 20.36 -11.60 2.33
N ILE A 66 19.61 -10.55 1.99
CA ILE A 66 20.03 -9.56 0.99
C ILE A 66 21.16 -8.71 1.57
N THR A 67 22.31 -8.69 0.91
CA THR A 67 23.52 -7.98 1.37
C THR A 67 23.81 -6.73 0.54
N GLU A 68 23.55 -6.75 -0.77
CA GLU A 68 23.75 -5.60 -1.66
C GLU A 68 22.59 -5.51 -2.67
N ALA A 69 22.29 -4.30 -3.14
CA ALA A 69 21.34 -4.09 -4.22
C ALA A 69 21.74 -2.86 -5.07
N THR A 70 21.51 -2.95 -6.37
CA THR A 70 21.66 -1.82 -7.31
C THR A 70 20.29 -1.28 -7.66
N LEU A 71 20.08 0.01 -7.47
CA LEU A 71 18.81 0.69 -7.72
C LEU A 71 18.91 1.67 -8.89
N ARG A 72 17.80 1.83 -9.60
CA ARG A 72 17.56 2.98 -10.47
C ARG A 72 17.50 4.26 -9.62
N ILE A 73 18.07 5.32 -10.16
CA ILE A 73 17.95 6.68 -9.64
C ILE A 73 17.43 7.61 -10.73
N TRP A 74 16.93 8.77 -10.33
CA TRP A 74 16.41 9.80 -11.21
C TRP A 74 17.11 11.13 -10.91
N PRO A 75 17.26 12.01 -11.92
CA PRO A 75 17.59 13.41 -11.66
C PRO A 75 16.61 14.04 -10.67
N TYR A 76 17.08 15.00 -9.89
CA TYR A 76 16.19 15.79 -9.05
C TYR A 76 15.20 16.56 -9.94
N PRO A 77 13.89 16.61 -9.60
CA PRO A 77 12.89 17.27 -10.44
C PRO A 77 13.18 18.76 -10.58
N GLU A 78 13.07 19.28 -11.81
CA GLU A 78 13.23 20.71 -12.11
C GLU A 78 12.03 21.53 -11.63
N GLU A 79 10.83 20.95 -11.73
CA GLU A 79 9.56 21.57 -11.38
C GLU A 79 8.75 20.64 -10.49
N ARG A 80 8.00 21.21 -9.53
CA ARG A 80 7.06 20.47 -8.68
C ARG A 80 5.79 21.30 -8.49
N VAL A 81 4.66 20.74 -8.92
CA VAL A 81 3.34 21.36 -8.84
C VAL A 81 2.45 20.61 -7.86
N PHE A 82 1.72 21.38 -7.04
CA PHE A 82 0.79 20.91 -6.02
C PHE A 82 -0.65 21.20 -6.42
N LEU A 83 -1.45 20.14 -6.56
CA LEU A 83 -2.87 20.25 -6.92
C LEU A 83 -3.75 19.59 -5.87
N SER A 84 -4.85 20.25 -5.50
CA SER A 84 -5.88 19.64 -4.67
C SER A 84 -7.28 19.95 -5.18
N PHE A 85 -8.19 18.98 -5.01
CA PHE A 85 -9.57 19.04 -5.47
C PHE A 85 -10.51 18.42 -4.44
N LEU A 86 -11.69 19.01 -4.31
CA LEU A 86 -12.80 18.50 -3.52
C LEU A 86 -13.83 17.82 -4.41
N PHE A 87 -14.23 16.61 -4.02
CA PHE A 87 -15.30 15.85 -4.66
C PHE A 87 -16.45 15.62 -3.70
N SER A 88 -17.64 15.41 -4.25
CA SER A 88 -18.83 15.02 -3.47
C SER A 88 -18.93 13.51 -3.24
N SER A 89 -18.16 12.70 -3.99
CA SER A 89 -18.13 11.25 -3.80
C SER A 89 -16.73 10.67 -4.03
N LEU A 90 -16.45 9.55 -3.34
CA LEU A 90 -15.19 8.82 -3.50
C LEU A 90 -15.08 8.22 -4.92
N ALA A 91 -16.21 7.78 -5.47
CA ALA A 91 -16.29 7.22 -6.82
C ALA A 91 -15.87 8.23 -7.89
N ASP A 92 -16.30 9.49 -7.79
CA ASP A 92 -15.95 10.54 -8.74
C ASP A 92 -14.45 10.87 -8.68
N ALA A 93 -13.88 10.95 -7.47
CA ALA A 93 -12.45 11.18 -7.28
C ALA A 93 -11.61 10.03 -7.88
N LEU A 94 -12.02 8.77 -7.64
CA LEU A 94 -11.37 7.58 -8.22
C LEU A 94 -11.48 7.57 -9.75
N ASN A 95 -12.64 7.93 -10.30
CA ASN A 95 -12.85 8.01 -11.74
C ASN A 95 -12.01 9.10 -12.39
N ALA A 96 -11.87 10.28 -11.77
CA ALA A 96 -10.98 11.33 -12.24
C ALA A 96 -9.53 10.84 -12.33
N VAL A 97 -9.01 10.22 -11.27
CA VAL A 97 -7.66 9.64 -11.28
C VAL A 97 -7.53 8.55 -12.35
N ARG A 98 -8.53 7.67 -12.49
CA ARG A 98 -8.53 6.63 -13.52
C ARG A 98 -8.44 7.22 -14.94
N ARG A 99 -9.12 8.35 -15.22
CA ARG A 99 -9.04 9.05 -16.51
C ARG A 99 -7.66 9.67 -16.74
N ILE A 100 -7.07 10.29 -15.72
CA ILE A 100 -5.69 10.84 -15.76
C ILE A 100 -4.68 9.74 -16.13
N LEU A 101 -4.71 8.61 -15.42
CA LEU A 101 -3.78 7.50 -15.67
C LEU A 101 -3.97 6.88 -17.06
N ARG A 102 -5.21 6.82 -17.57
CA ARG A 102 -5.50 6.33 -18.94
C ARG A 102 -4.97 7.25 -20.04
N ARG A 103 -4.70 8.51 -19.72
CA ARG A 103 -4.04 9.47 -20.63
C ARG A 103 -2.51 9.41 -20.54
N GLY A 104 -1.95 8.47 -19.77
CA GLY A 104 -0.51 8.31 -19.61
C GLY A 104 0.13 9.35 -18.68
N VAL A 105 -0.66 10.05 -17.87
CA VAL A 105 -0.16 11.00 -16.87
C VAL A 105 -0.07 10.30 -15.53
N TYR A 106 1.12 10.29 -14.94
CA TYR A 106 1.40 9.60 -13.68
C TYR A 106 1.95 10.61 -12.66
N PRO A 107 1.07 11.33 -11.93
CA PRO A 107 1.50 12.17 -10.82
C PRO A 107 2.38 11.38 -9.86
N ALA A 108 3.43 12.01 -9.32
CA ALA A 108 4.33 11.32 -8.41
C ALA A 108 3.61 10.87 -7.14
N VAL A 109 2.77 11.74 -6.58
CA VAL A 109 1.87 11.42 -5.47
C VAL A 109 0.43 11.61 -5.92
N ILE A 110 -0.44 10.67 -5.53
CA ILE A 110 -1.89 10.82 -5.57
C ILE A 110 -2.41 10.26 -4.25
N ARG A 111 -3.29 11.01 -3.57
CA ARG A 111 -4.03 10.52 -2.40
C ARG A 111 -5.47 10.97 -2.48
N ILE A 112 -6.41 10.07 -2.23
CA ILE A 112 -7.83 10.42 -2.08
C ILE A 112 -8.24 10.01 -0.67
N TYR A 113 -8.74 10.95 0.12
CA TYR A 113 -9.21 10.70 1.48
C TYR A 113 -10.73 10.66 1.50
N ASP A 114 -11.32 9.68 2.18
CA ASP A 114 -12.76 9.69 2.43
C ASP A 114 -13.16 10.87 3.34
N GLU A 115 -14.46 11.05 3.62
CA GLU A 115 -14.92 12.20 4.41
C GLU A 115 -14.29 12.25 5.81
N ASN A 116 -14.15 11.09 6.46
CA ASN A 116 -13.60 10.98 7.81
C ASN A 116 -12.10 11.30 7.83
N GLU A 117 -11.34 10.73 6.91
CA GLU A 117 -9.91 11.00 6.78
C GLU A 117 -9.65 12.42 6.26
N THR A 118 -10.53 12.96 5.42
CA THR A 118 -10.45 14.35 4.95
C THR A 118 -10.53 15.31 6.13
N ILE A 119 -11.52 15.14 7.02
CA ILE A 119 -11.62 15.95 8.24
C ILE A 119 -10.40 15.73 9.12
N ARG A 120 -9.96 14.49 9.34
CA ARG A 120 -8.80 14.18 10.20
C ARG A 120 -7.51 14.84 9.73
N HIS A 121 -7.23 14.80 8.43
CA HIS A 121 -5.95 15.26 7.86
C HIS A 121 -5.97 16.72 7.42
N PHE A 122 -7.15 17.29 7.15
CA PHE A 122 -7.29 18.63 6.58
C PHE A 122 -8.26 19.51 7.39
N TYR A 123 -8.40 19.25 8.70
CA TYR A 123 -9.32 19.98 9.59
C TYR A 123 -9.15 21.51 9.59
N ASN A 124 -7.97 22.01 9.22
CA ASN A 124 -7.65 23.44 9.13
C ASN A 124 -8.24 24.15 7.89
N PHE A 125 -8.88 23.42 6.98
CA PHE A 125 -9.48 23.94 5.76
C PHE A 125 -11.01 23.81 5.86
N GLU A 126 -11.75 24.92 5.94
CA GLU A 126 -13.19 24.87 6.24
C GLU A 126 -14.01 24.24 5.10
N GLU A 127 -13.56 24.39 3.86
CA GLU A 127 -14.23 23.92 2.65
C GLU A 127 -14.29 22.39 2.54
N VAL A 128 -13.49 21.65 3.33
CA VAL A 128 -13.35 20.20 3.22
C VAL A 128 -14.42 19.41 4.00
N LYS A 129 -15.22 20.09 4.84
CA LYS A 129 -16.23 19.44 5.68
C LYS A 129 -17.26 18.70 4.82
N GLY A 130 -17.44 17.40 5.08
CA GLY A 130 -18.37 16.54 4.33
C GLY A 130 -17.97 16.35 2.86
N LYS A 131 -16.68 16.45 2.54
CA LYS A 131 -16.13 16.28 1.20
C LYS A 131 -15.03 15.24 1.18
N ILE A 132 -14.75 14.76 -0.02
CA ILE A 132 -13.62 13.91 -0.36
C ILE A 132 -12.52 14.82 -0.89
N ILE A 133 -11.30 14.76 -0.35
CA ILE A 133 -10.17 15.50 -0.91
C ILE A 133 -9.24 14.58 -1.71
N LEU A 134 -8.94 14.99 -2.94
CA LEU A 134 -7.88 14.48 -3.78
C LEU A 134 -6.70 15.45 -3.72
N ILE A 135 -5.51 14.96 -3.40
CA ILE A 135 -4.26 15.71 -3.54
C ILE A 135 -3.35 15.02 -4.55
N MET A 136 -2.57 15.82 -5.28
CA MET A 136 -1.57 15.35 -6.23
C MET A 136 -0.29 16.17 -6.13
N VAL A 137 0.84 15.47 -6.30
CA VAL A 137 2.14 16.08 -6.55
C VAL A 137 2.58 15.66 -7.94
N LEU A 138 2.76 16.64 -8.82
CA LEU A 138 3.39 16.48 -10.13
C LEU A 138 4.84 16.94 -10.00
N GLU A 139 5.80 16.20 -10.56
CA GLU A 139 7.19 16.64 -10.56
C GLU A 139 8.01 16.01 -11.67
N GLY A 140 9.05 16.72 -12.12
CA GLY A 140 9.96 16.25 -13.18
C GLY A 140 10.50 17.39 -14.04
N ASP A 141 10.71 17.11 -15.32
CA ASP A 141 11.00 18.13 -16.35
C ASP A 141 9.84 19.13 -16.43
N LYS A 142 10.18 20.42 -16.48
CA LYS A 142 9.19 21.50 -16.45
C LYS A 142 8.13 21.39 -17.54
N LYS A 143 8.52 21.12 -18.79
CA LYS A 143 7.58 21.07 -19.93
C LYS A 143 6.64 19.87 -19.81
N VAL A 144 7.14 18.76 -19.28
CA VAL A 144 6.32 17.58 -19.01
C VAL A 144 5.31 17.89 -17.90
N VAL A 145 5.76 18.47 -16.79
CA VAL A 145 4.88 18.82 -15.66
C VAL A 145 3.78 19.80 -16.07
N GLU A 146 4.08 20.81 -16.89
CA GLU A 146 3.06 21.74 -17.42
C GLU A 146 1.96 21.03 -18.22
N LEU A 147 2.29 19.96 -18.96
CA LEU A 147 1.31 19.16 -19.69
C LEU A 147 0.52 18.22 -18.75
N GLU A 148 1.22 17.56 -17.82
CA GLU A 148 0.60 16.70 -16.80
C GLU A 148 -0.41 17.51 -15.97
N GLU A 149 -0.07 18.74 -15.60
CA GLU A 149 -0.92 19.66 -14.85
C GLU A 149 -2.21 20.00 -15.61
N ARG A 150 -2.11 20.35 -16.89
CA ARG A 150 -3.30 20.65 -17.71
C ARG A 150 -4.25 19.46 -17.77
N VAL A 151 -3.72 18.26 -17.97
CA VAL A 151 -4.53 17.03 -17.98
C VAL A 151 -5.17 16.77 -16.62
N ALA A 152 -4.42 16.92 -15.53
CA ALA A 152 -4.93 16.71 -14.18
C ALA A 152 -6.07 17.68 -13.86
N ARG A 153 -5.91 18.98 -14.16
CA ARG A 153 -6.95 20.01 -13.98
C ARG A 153 -8.18 19.73 -14.85
N GLU A 154 -7.98 19.37 -16.11
CA GLU A 154 -9.08 19.03 -17.04
C GLU A 154 -9.90 17.84 -16.53
N GLU A 155 -9.26 16.75 -16.11
CA GLU A 155 -9.97 15.54 -15.67
C GLU A 155 -10.61 15.68 -14.30
N CYS A 156 -9.96 16.38 -13.36
CA CYS A 156 -10.52 16.64 -12.04
C CYS A 156 -11.63 17.70 -12.08
N GLY A 157 -11.53 18.71 -12.94
CA GLY A 157 -12.52 19.79 -13.05
C GLY A 157 -13.89 19.36 -13.57
N LYS A 158 -14.03 18.14 -14.09
CA LYS A 158 -15.32 17.58 -14.53
C LYS A 158 -16.29 17.33 -13.37
N ASP A 159 -15.76 16.82 -12.25
CA ASP A 159 -16.56 16.35 -11.11
C ASP A 159 -16.08 16.96 -9.75
N GLY A 160 -14.94 17.66 -9.76
CA GLY A 160 -14.30 18.20 -8.57
C GLY A 160 -14.08 19.72 -8.63
N LYS A 161 -14.02 20.34 -7.45
CA LYS A 161 -13.71 21.76 -7.27
C LYS A 161 -12.27 21.92 -6.80
N GLU A 162 -11.47 22.71 -7.49
CA GLU A 162 -10.10 22.98 -7.08
C GLU A 162 -10.02 23.76 -5.75
N LEU A 163 -9.05 23.40 -4.90
CA LEU A 163 -8.77 24.02 -3.59
C LEU A 163 -7.35 24.63 -3.50
N GLY A 164 -6.59 24.60 -4.60
CA GLY A 164 -5.24 25.17 -4.71
C GLY A 164 -4.15 24.28 -4.11
N GLU A 165 -2.99 24.87 -3.82
CA GLU A 165 -1.79 24.13 -3.42
C GLU A 165 -1.67 23.88 -1.90
N LYS A 166 -2.30 24.73 -1.08
CA LYS A 166 -2.12 24.75 0.38
C LYS A 166 -2.42 23.41 1.05
N PRO A 167 -3.49 22.66 0.69
CA PRO A 167 -3.71 21.33 1.26
C PRO A 167 -2.57 20.36 0.98
N VAL A 168 -1.98 20.39 -0.22
CA VAL A 168 -0.85 19.52 -0.56
C VAL A 168 0.42 19.93 0.18
N ALA A 169 0.67 21.24 0.32
CA ALA A 169 1.79 21.74 1.12
C ALA A 169 1.68 21.29 2.59
N HIS A 170 0.48 21.43 3.18
CA HIS A 170 0.19 20.92 4.52
C HIS A 170 0.41 19.41 4.64
N TRP A 171 -0.03 18.64 3.64
CA TRP A 171 0.21 17.22 3.59
C TRP A 171 1.70 16.89 3.52
N MET A 172 2.47 17.62 2.70
CA MET A 172 3.93 17.43 2.60
C MET A 172 4.60 17.64 3.96
N GLU A 173 4.17 18.62 4.75
CA GLU A 173 4.72 18.87 6.08
C GLU A 173 4.33 17.80 7.11
N THR A 174 3.10 17.28 7.03
CA THR A 174 2.52 16.42 8.09
C THR A 174 2.49 14.93 7.77
N ARG A 175 2.81 14.49 6.55
CA ARG A 175 2.70 13.09 6.11
C ARG A 175 3.50 12.05 6.91
N PHE A 176 4.44 12.47 7.76
CA PHE A 176 5.21 11.60 8.65
C PHE A 176 4.79 11.71 10.11
N ASP A 177 3.77 12.51 10.41
CA ASP A 177 3.17 12.58 11.73
C ASP A 177 2.24 11.39 11.96
N VAL A 178 2.75 10.39 12.68
CA VAL A 178 2.03 9.16 13.04
C VAL A 178 1.74 9.07 14.54
N ARG A 179 1.70 10.22 15.24
CA ARG A 179 1.60 10.27 16.70
C ARG A 179 0.28 9.75 17.27
N ASP A 180 -0.73 9.54 16.44
CA ASP A 180 -2.06 9.10 16.87
C ASP A 180 -2.02 7.76 17.62
N ALA A 181 -1.28 6.77 17.12
CA ALA A 181 -1.12 5.50 17.81
C ALA A 181 -0.52 5.68 19.22
N SER A 182 0.51 6.52 19.34
CA SER A 182 1.16 6.83 20.63
C SER A 182 0.26 7.61 21.59
N LYS A 183 -0.73 8.35 21.10
CA LYS A 183 -1.68 9.13 21.91
C LYS A 183 -2.88 8.31 22.38
N PHE A 184 -3.38 7.42 21.53
CA PHE A 184 -4.64 6.71 21.74
C PHE A 184 -4.46 5.37 22.44
N VAL A 185 -3.43 4.58 22.06
CA VAL A 185 -3.21 3.24 22.63
C VAL A 185 -3.02 3.24 24.15
N PRO A 186 -2.25 4.16 24.76
CA PRO A 186 -2.13 4.23 26.22
C PRO A 186 -3.44 4.52 26.96
N LYS A 187 -4.48 4.99 26.26
CA LYS A 187 -5.81 5.28 26.82
C LYS A 187 -6.79 4.11 26.64
N GLY A 188 -6.31 2.93 26.24
CA GLY A 188 -7.12 1.74 25.99
C GLY A 188 -7.83 1.75 24.63
N PHE A 189 -7.59 2.74 23.78
CA PHE A 189 -8.15 2.83 22.44
C PHE A 189 -7.32 1.99 21.48
N ILE A 190 -7.94 1.01 20.83
CA ILE A 190 -7.31 0.18 19.81
C ILE A 190 -7.41 0.91 18.49
N PHE A 191 -6.29 1.01 17.78
CA PHE A 191 -6.19 1.74 16.52
C PHE A 191 -5.15 1.05 15.64
N ASP A 192 -5.51 0.82 14.38
CA ASP A 192 -4.58 0.28 13.41
C ASP A 192 -5.02 0.63 11.98
N THR A 193 -4.13 0.37 11.04
CA THR A 193 -4.30 0.66 9.63
C THR A 193 -3.90 -0.52 8.78
N VAL A 194 -4.78 -0.90 7.85
CA VAL A 194 -4.64 -2.09 7.00
C VAL A 194 -4.82 -1.69 5.56
N GLU A 195 -3.80 -1.93 4.77
CA GLU A 195 -3.83 -1.70 3.34
C GLU A 195 -4.34 -2.93 2.57
N MET A 196 -4.92 -2.68 1.40
CA MET A 196 -5.38 -3.70 0.44
C MET A 196 -5.30 -3.14 -0.98
N SER A 197 -5.07 -4.02 -1.98
CA SER A 197 -5.08 -3.62 -3.40
C SER A 197 -6.16 -4.32 -4.20
N VAL A 198 -6.76 -3.61 -5.15
CA VAL A 198 -7.92 -4.10 -5.89
C VAL A 198 -7.99 -3.51 -7.29
N SER A 199 -8.56 -4.26 -8.23
CA SER A 199 -8.85 -3.75 -9.57
C SER A 199 -9.90 -2.64 -9.56
N TRP A 200 -9.88 -1.78 -10.58
CA TRP A 200 -10.88 -0.71 -10.71
C TRP A 200 -12.34 -1.20 -10.66
N LYS A 201 -12.61 -2.39 -11.20
CA LYS A 201 -13.95 -2.98 -11.23
C LYS A 201 -14.55 -3.17 -9.83
N ASN A 202 -13.71 -3.51 -8.85
CA ASN A 202 -14.17 -3.88 -7.50
C ASN A 202 -13.78 -2.82 -6.45
N ALA A 203 -13.24 -1.67 -6.85
CA ALA A 203 -12.69 -0.67 -5.92
C ALA A 203 -13.73 -0.12 -4.94
N MET A 204 -14.88 0.34 -5.45
CA MET A 204 -15.97 0.84 -4.60
C MET A 204 -16.58 -0.27 -3.75
N GLN A 205 -16.79 -1.46 -4.35
CA GLN A 205 -17.31 -2.62 -3.63
C GLN A 205 -16.42 -3.02 -2.44
N LEU A 206 -15.09 -3.02 -2.61
CA LEU A 206 -14.15 -3.28 -1.52
C LEU A 206 -14.30 -2.24 -0.41
N TYR A 207 -14.27 -0.96 -0.76
CA TYR A 207 -14.42 0.13 0.20
C TYR A 207 -15.71 -0.01 1.01
N GLU A 208 -16.85 -0.15 0.34
CA GLU A 208 -18.15 -0.28 0.99
C GLU A 208 -18.24 -1.51 1.88
N ASN A 209 -17.76 -2.67 1.40
CA ASN A 209 -17.78 -3.91 2.17
C ASN A 209 -16.93 -3.81 3.43
N VAL A 210 -15.70 -3.29 3.33
CA VAL A 210 -14.79 -3.19 4.47
C VAL A 210 -15.31 -2.18 5.49
N ILE A 211 -15.76 -0.98 5.05
CA ILE A 211 -16.30 0.04 5.94
C ILE A 211 -17.58 -0.45 6.63
N SER A 212 -18.50 -1.07 5.89
CA SER A 212 -19.73 -1.61 6.47
C SER A 212 -19.44 -2.74 7.47
N ALA A 213 -18.49 -3.61 7.16
CA ALA A 213 -18.15 -4.74 8.02
C ALA A 213 -17.49 -4.26 9.32
N LEU A 214 -16.56 -3.30 9.26
CA LEU A 214 -15.95 -2.68 10.44
C LEU A 214 -17.00 -1.98 11.33
N ARG A 215 -17.93 -1.21 10.73
CA ARG A 215 -19.00 -0.54 11.48
C ARG A 215 -19.98 -1.51 12.15
N GLY A 216 -20.02 -2.76 11.70
CA GLY A 216 -20.84 -3.81 12.32
C GLY A 216 -20.25 -4.40 13.60
N ILE A 217 -18.99 -4.09 13.94
CA ILE A 217 -18.32 -4.60 15.13
C ILE A 217 -18.61 -3.68 16.32
N ASP A 218 -19.20 -4.24 17.38
CA ASP A 218 -19.44 -3.52 18.64
C ASP A 218 -18.13 -3.00 19.23
N GLY A 219 -18.09 -1.69 19.52
CA GLY A 219 -16.90 -0.98 20.02
C GLY A 219 -16.08 -0.25 18.95
N ILE A 220 -16.27 -0.50 17.65
CA ILE A 220 -15.63 0.29 16.59
C ILE A 220 -16.27 1.68 16.51
N ILE A 221 -15.43 2.71 16.56
CA ILE A 221 -15.81 4.13 16.52
C ILE A 221 -15.33 4.78 15.22
N ILE A 222 -14.14 4.40 14.76
CA ILE A 222 -13.51 4.88 13.53
C ILE A 222 -13.49 3.73 12.54
N ALA A 223 -14.08 3.97 11.37
CA ALA A 223 -13.92 3.17 10.17
C ALA A 223 -13.86 4.13 8.99
N SER A 224 -12.68 4.23 8.39
CA SER A 224 -12.39 5.16 7.30
C SER A 224 -11.32 4.60 6.37
N ALA A 225 -11.10 5.25 5.24
CA ALA A 225 -10.04 4.87 4.33
C ALA A 225 -9.53 6.05 3.49
N HIS A 226 -8.30 5.88 3.00
CA HIS A 226 -7.80 6.70 1.91
C HIS A 226 -7.18 5.82 0.82
N ALA A 227 -7.36 6.21 -0.45
CA ALA A 227 -6.67 5.60 -1.57
C ALA A 227 -5.24 6.17 -1.65
N SER A 228 -4.25 5.29 -1.64
CA SER A 228 -2.85 5.62 -1.35
C SER A 228 -1.89 5.44 -2.53
N HIS A 229 -2.19 4.49 -3.41
CA HIS A 229 -1.41 4.15 -4.59
C HIS A 229 -2.33 3.80 -5.74
N PHE A 230 -1.92 4.14 -6.95
CA PHE A 230 -2.76 4.00 -8.12
C PHE A 230 -2.00 3.36 -9.28
N TYR A 231 -2.74 2.61 -10.07
CA TYR A 231 -2.26 1.82 -11.18
C TYR A 231 -3.22 1.96 -12.36
N PRO A 232 -2.75 1.77 -13.60
CA PRO A 232 -3.67 1.65 -14.74
C PRO A 232 -4.75 0.58 -14.52
N GLN A 233 -4.46 -0.47 -13.75
CA GLN A 233 -5.35 -1.61 -13.50
C GLN A 233 -6.19 -1.49 -12.21
N GLY A 234 -5.81 -0.61 -11.25
CA GLY A 234 -6.48 -0.56 -9.96
C GLY A 234 -5.92 0.45 -8.97
N VAL A 235 -6.24 0.23 -7.70
CA VAL A 235 -5.96 1.15 -6.60
C VAL A 235 -5.61 0.38 -5.32
N CYS A 236 -4.80 0.99 -4.47
CA CYS A 236 -4.59 0.59 -3.09
C CYS A 236 -5.43 1.46 -2.17
N PHE A 237 -6.23 0.84 -1.31
CA PHE A 237 -6.82 1.51 -0.16
C PHE A 237 -5.98 1.25 1.09
N TYR A 238 -5.96 2.24 1.97
CA TYR A 238 -5.46 2.16 3.32
C TYR A 238 -6.67 2.38 4.23
N PHE A 239 -7.14 1.31 4.86
CA PHE A 239 -8.24 1.37 5.80
C PHE A 239 -7.70 1.69 7.19
N THR A 240 -8.38 2.59 7.87
CA THR A 240 -8.14 2.91 9.27
C THR A 240 -9.32 2.39 10.08
N PHE A 241 -9.04 1.70 11.18
CA PHE A 241 -10.05 1.40 12.17
C PHE A 241 -9.59 1.79 13.57
N GLY A 242 -10.55 2.08 14.44
CA GLY A 242 -10.26 2.27 15.85
C GLY A 242 -11.50 2.26 16.72
N GLY A 243 -11.32 1.91 17.99
CA GLY A 243 -12.42 1.72 18.91
C GLY A 243 -12.00 1.37 20.33
N LEU A 244 -12.99 1.17 21.19
CA LEU A 244 -12.83 0.71 22.55
C LEU A 244 -13.42 -0.69 22.67
N PRO A 245 -12.65 -1.70 23.12
CA PRO A 245 -13.18 -3.03 23.34
C PRO A 245 -14.37 -3.01 24.30
N PRO A 246 -15.48 -3.71 23.98
CA PRO A 246 -16.57 -3.92 24.92
C PRO A 246 -16.11 -4.58 26.22
N ARG A 247 -16.84 -4.38 27.33
CA ARG A 247 -16.43 -4.88 28.67
C ARG A 247 -16.17 -6.38 28.74
N ASN A 248 -16.81 -7.17 27.88
CA ASN A 248 -16.71 -8.63 27.82
C ASN A 248 -15.66 -9.13 26.81
N LYS A 249 -14.88 -8.24 26.18
CA LYS A 249 -13.91 -8.58 25.13
C LYS A 249 -12.56 -7.93 25.43
N ASN A 250 -11.49 -8.70 25.43
CA ASN A 250 -10.15 -8.14 25.63
C ASN A 250 -9.67 -7.40 24.37
N ALA A 251 -8.64 -6.57 24.53
CA ALA A 251 -8.08 -5.75 23.46
C ALA A 251 -7.58 -6.55 22.24
N PHE A 252 -6.96 -7.70 22.48
CA PHE A 252 -6.40 -8.52 21.41
C PHE A 252 -7.50 -9.19 20.59
N ASP A 253 -8.52 -9.75 21.24
CA ASP A 253 -9.65 -10.37 20.54
C ASP A 253 -10.46 -9.35 19.75
N PHE A 254 -10.66 -8.14 20.30
CA PHE A 254 -11.29 -7.02 19.57
C PHE A 254 -10.47 -6.62 18.33
N TYR A 255 -9.15 -6.50 18.49
CA TYR A 255 -8.25 -6.21 17.37
C TYR A 255 -8.28 -7.31 16.30
N MET A 256 -8.23 -8.58 16.71
CA MET A 256 -8.23 -9.71 15.78
C MET A 256 -9.58 -9.88 15.07
N GLU A 257 -10.70 -9.62 15.74
CA GLU A 257 -12.03 -9.58 15.11
C GLU A 257 -12.13 -8.52 14.01
N ALA A 258 -11.57 -7.32 14.24
CA ALA A 258 -11.49 -6.29 13.20
C ALA A 258 -10.66 -6.77 12.01
N TRP A 259 -9.50 -7.39 12.25
CA TRP A 259 -8.67 -7.96 11.20
C TRP A 259 -9.36 -9.09 10.43
N ASP A 260 -10.02 -10.04 11.11
CA ASP A 260 -10.80 -11.12 10.49
C ASP A 260 -11.91 -10.59 9.60
N THR A 261 -12.67 -9.62 10.12
CA THR A 261 -13.77 -8.98 9.42
C THR A 261 -13.28 -8.28 8.15
N MET A 262 -12.20 -7.50 8.24
CA MET A 262 -11.60 -6.81 7.09
C MET A 262 -11.05 -7.78 6.05
N MET A 263 -10.31 -8.81 6.47
CA MET A 263 -9.71 -9.79 5.53
C MET A 263 -10.77 -10.63 4.82
N ASP A 264 -11.85 -10.99 5.49
CA ASP A 264 -12.97 -11.66 4.83
C ASP A 264 -13.69 -10.75 3.83
N ALA A 265 -13.91 -9.49 4.17
CA ALA A 265 -14.46 -8.50 3.24
C ALA A 265 -13.53 -8.27 2.03
N CYS A 266 -12.21 -8.24 2.26
CA CYS A 266 -11.17 -8.13 1.22
C CYS A 266 -11.29 -9.27 0.21
N ILE A 267 -11.26 -10.51 0.69
CA ILE A 267 -11.26 -11.70 -0.17
C ILE A 267 -12.60 -11.83 -0.91
N LYS A 268 -13.74 -11.54 -0.26
CA LYS A 268 -15.06 -11.52 -0.91
C LYS A 268 -15.15 -10.46 -2.02
N SER A 269 -14.37 -9.38 -1.90
CA SER A 269 -14.30 -8.30 -2.90
C SER A 269 -13.25 -8.57 -4.00
N ASN A 270 -12.61 -9.74 -3.98
CA ASN A 270 -11.54 -10.12 -4.91
C ASN A 270 -10.42 -9.05 -4.95
N ALA A 271 -10.03 -8.61 -3.75
CA ALA A 271 -8.88 -7.76 -3.48
C ALA A 271 -7.75 -8.60 -2.88
N SER A 272 -6.51 -8.15 -3.05
CA SER A 272 -5.35 -8.78 -2.43
C SER A 272 -5.20 -8.31 -0.98
N ILE A 273 -4.92 -9.27 -0.08
CA ILE A 273 -4.82 -9.06 1.37
C ILE A 273 -3.67 -8.16 1.82
N SER A 274 -2.73 -7.85 0.92
CA SER A 274 -1.66 -6.88 1.13
C SER A 274 -1.13 -6.33 -0.19
N HIS A 275 -0.85 -5.04 -0.20
CA HIS A 275 -0.18 -4.26 -1.21
C HIS A 275 1.30 -4.05 -0.86
N HIS A 276 1.63 -3.73 0.40
CA HIS A 276 3.01 -3.37 0.77
C HIS A 276 3.41 -3.55 2.24
N HIS A 277 2.51 -3.92 3.16
CA HIS A 277 2.91 -4.29 4.53
C HIS A 277 3.53 -5.69 4.59
N GLY A 278 3.26 -6.52 3.58
CA GLY A 278 3.63 -7.92 3.57
C GLY A 278 2.68 -8.77 4.40
N ILE A 279 3.04 -10.03 4.54
CA ILE A 279 2.26 -11.07 5.19
C ILE A 279 2.66 -11.20 6.65
N GLY A 280 3.96 -11.31 6.89
CA GLY A 280 4.53 -11.56 8.19
C GLY A 280 3.92 -12.75 8.92
N ILE A 281 3.74 -12.58 10.24
CA ILE A 281 3.08 -13.58 11.09
C ILE A 281 1.58 -13.23 11.20
N THR A 282 1.24 -11.94 11.20
CA THR A 282 -0.13 -11.44 11.34
C THR A 282 -1.04 -11.98 10.25
N ARG A 283 -0.65 -11.89 8.97
CA ARG A 283 -1.51 -12.30 7.85
C ARG A 283 -1.36 -13.77 7.45
N LYS A 284 -0.51 -14.55 8.13
CA LYS A 284 -0.21 -15.94 7.73
C LYS A 284 -1.46 -16.79 7.57
N LYS A 285 -2.47 -16.58 8.43
CA LYS A 285 -3.73 -17.36 8.41
C LYS A 285 -4.59 -17.14 7.16
N TRP A 286 -4.43 -16.03 6.44
CA TRP A 286 -5.16 -15.78 5.19
C TRP A 286 -4.31 -16.01 3.94
N LEU A 287 -2.98 -16.15 4.09
CA LEU A 287 -2.07 -16.29 2.95
C LEU A 287 -2.40 -17.51 2.08
N SER A 288 -2.75 -18.65 2.68
CA SER A 288 -3.14 -19.85 1.93
C SER A 288 -4.39 -19.64 1.08
N LYS A 289 -5.34 -18.84 1.55
CA LYS A 289 -6.56 -18.48 0.81
C LYS A 289 -6.26 -17.54 -0.36
N GLU A 290 -5.33 -16.59 -0.18
CA GLU A 290 -4.83 -15.69 -1.23
C GLU A 290 -4.04 -16.43 -2.32
N MET A 291 -3.09 -17.27 -1.92
CA MET A 291 -2.15 -17.91 -2.84
C MET A 291 -2.72 -19.17 -3.51
N GLY A 292 -3.63 -19.89 -2.85
CA GLY A 292 -4.16 -21.17 -3.32
C GLY A 292 -3.02 -22.16 -3.58
N LYS A 293 -3.04 -22.86 -4.73
CA LYS A 293 -1.99 -23.82 -5.12
C LYS A 293 -0.57 -23.23 -5.19
N ARG A 294 -0.43 -21.89 -5.30
CA ARG A 294 0.89 -21.23 -5.29
C ARG A 294 1.61 -21.40 -3.94
N MET A 295 0.89 -21.66 -2.85
CA MET A 295 1.51 -21.97 -1.55
C MET A 295 2.39 -23.21 -1.61
N GLU A 296 1.94 -24.26 -2.29
CA GLU A 296 2.69 -25.51 -2.42
C GLU A 296 4.00 -25.29 -3.19
N MET A 297 3.97 -24.43 -4.21
CA MET A 297 5.17 -24.02 -4.93
C MET A 297 6.14 -23.27 -4.02
N LEU A 298 5.65 -22.35 -3.18
CA LEU A 298 6.48 -21.62 -2.22
C LEU A 298 7.13 -22.57 -1.20
N ARG A 299 6.38 -23.54 -0.68
CA ARG A 299 6.89 -24.61 0.21
C ARG A 299 8.02 -25.39 -0.43
N LYS A 300 7.81 -25.86 -1.66
CA LYS A 300 8.83 -26.60 -2.43
C LYS A 300 10.10 -25.78 -2.65
N ILE A 301 9.96 -24.50 -2.98
CA ILE A 301 11.11 -23.60 -3.14
C ILE A 301 11.85 -23.41 -1.81
N LYS A 302 11.12 -23.12 -0.73
CA LYS A 302 11.69 -22.91 0.61
C LYS A 302 12.43 -24.15 1.11
N ALA A 303 11.85 -25.34 0.96
CA ALA A 303 12.46 -26.60 1.40
C ALA A 303 13.79 -26.90 0.68
N VAL A 304 13.93 -26.51 -0.59
CA VAL A 304 15.17 -26.68 -1.35
C VAL A 304 16.21 -25.62 -1.00
N ILE A 305 15.80 -24.37 -0.77
CA ILE A 305 16.73 -23.26 -0.48
C ILE A 305 17.22 -23.29 0.97
N ASP A 306 16.40 -23.81 1.89
CA ASP A 306 16.70 -23.83 3.33
C ASP A 306 16.22 -25.13 3.99
N GLU A 307 16.95 -26.21 3.70
CA GLU A 307 16.67 -27.57 4.18
C GLU A 307 16.55 -27.67 5.71
N ASN A 308 17.31 -26.84 6.44
CA ASN A 308 17.33 -26.83 7.90
C ASN A 308 16.37 -25.81 8.53
N ASN A 309 15.60 -25.09 7.71
CA ASN A 309 14.65 -24.05 8.13
C ASN A 309 15.25 -23.02 9.11
N ILE A 310 16.45 -22.53 8.82
CA ILE A 310 17.14 -21.52 9.66
C ILE A 310 16.79 -20.08 9.27
N MET A 311 16.25 -19.86 8.06
CA MET A 311 15.91 -18.55 7.53
C MET A 311 14.48 -18.15 7.95
N ASN A 312 14.41 -17.30 8.98
CA ASN A 312 13.22 -16.67 9.54
C ASN A 312 12.00 -17.61 9.75
N PRO A 313 12.14 -18.67 10.57
CA PRO A 313 11.11 -19.69 10.75
C PRO A 313 9.79 -19.12 11.28
N GLY A 314 8.67 -19.67 10.80
CA GLY A 314 7.30 -19.32 11.21
C GLY A 314 6.71 -18.08 10.52
N LYS A 315 7.52 -17.31 9.79
CA LYS A 315 7.07 -16.24 8.90
C LYS A 315 6.31 -16.82 7.72
N MET A 316 5.23 -16.18 7.28
CA MET A 316 4.32 -16.67 6.22
C MET A 316 3.61 -18.00 6.51
N GLY A 317 3.69 -18.53 7.74
CA GLY A 317 2.98 -19.74 8.16
C GLY A 317 3.67 -21.02 7.74
N ASP A 318 2.87 -22.03 7.39
CA ASP A 318 3.22 -23.44 7.14
C ASP A 318 4.06 -23.63 5.87
N VAL A 319 5.06 -22.78 5.63
CA VAL A 319 6.00 -22.94 4.52
C VAL A 319 6.85 -24.20 4.69
N ASN A 320 6.86 -24.78 5.91
CA ASN A 320 7.61 -25.99 6.28
C ASN A 320 6.79 -27.06 7.02
N GLU A 321 5.49 -26.86 7.30
CA GLU A 321 4.67 -27.98 7.78
C GLU A 321 4.36 -28.87 6.58
N GLY A 322 5.04 -30.01 6.49
CA GLY A 322 4.61 -31.11 5.64
C GLY A 322 3.26 -31.61 6.12
N ASP A 323 2.47 -32.15 5.20
CA ASP A 323 1.22 -32.86 5.53
C ASP A 323 1.43 -33.91 6.63
#